data_AF-A0A2V9F8N8-F1
#
_entry.id   AF-A0A2V9F8N8-F1
#
_cell.length_a   1.000
_cell.length_b   1.000
_cell.length_c   1.000
_cell.angle_alpha   90.00
_cell.angle_beta   90.00
_cell.angle_gamma   90.00
#
_symmetry.space_group_name_H-M   'P 1'
#
loop_
_entity.id
_entity.type
_entity.pdbx_description
1 polymer ?
#
loop_
_entity_poly.entity_id
_entity_poly.type
_entity_poly.pdbx_seq_one_letter_code
_entity_poly.pdbx_strand_id
1 'polypeptide(L)'
;MKLQAANPSALSTRCQFYTPSGRQCRLFASDQNSLLCSHHLAIEKQKDTSNVYAPLIRNSQGLQTAQGINYSLSNLYELLAKNHISPRRAAVLAYINSLLLRTLPAIDADNAAGITYPASPLLNVSTKNEATDSVEDSNLVPGSDSLPQSSPDETSTQKIKPDSASASHNTWDPSIPEPDPRKKPS
;
A
#
# COMPACT_ATOMS: atom_id res chain seq x y z
N MET A 1 13.02 -1.52 53.75
CA MET A 1 13.10 -0.89 52.40
C MET A 1 11.78 -0.18 52.16
N LYS A 2 11.80 1.16 52.11
CA LYS A 2 10.61 2.01 52.07
C LYS A 2 10.20 2.19 50.61
N LEU A 3 9.02 1.73 50.23
CA LEU A 3 8.47 1.96 48.90
C LEU A 3 8.23 3.47 48.75
N GLN A 4 9.04 4.12 47.92
CA GLN A 4 8.85 5.50 47.51
C GLN A 4 7.59 5.53 46.64
N ALA A 5 6.49 6.05 47.17
CA ALA A 5 5.31 6.36 46.37
C ALA A 5 5.72 7.36 45.29
N ALA A 6 5.55 6.98 44.02
CA ALA A 6 5.69 7.90 42.91
C ALA A 6 4.73 9.08 43.12
N ASN A 7 5.26 10.30 43.15
CA ASN A 7 4.49 11.51 43.40
C ASN A 7 3.27 11.59 42.45
N PRO A 8 2.04 11.71 42.97
CA PRO A 8 0.82 11.83 42.13
C PRO A 8 0.71 13.18 41.40
N SER A 9 1.68 14.09 41.60
CA SER A 9 1.72 15.44 41.03
C SER A 9 1.81 15.47 39.50
N ALA A 10 2.25 14.38 38.88
CA ALA A 10 2.43 14.31 37.43
C ALA A 10 1.11 14.14 36.64
N LEU A 11 -0.03 13.93 37.32
CA LEU A 11 -1.36 13.96 36.70
C LEU A 11 -2.03 15.35 36.75
N SER A 12 -1.38 16.35 37.36
CA SER A 12 -1.91 17.72 37.45
C SER A 12 -1.43 18.65 36.32
N THR A 13 -0.67 18.14 35.36
CA THR A 13 -0.19 18.93 34.22
C THR A 13 -1.32 19.11 33.21
N ARG A 14 -1.59 20.35 32.78
CA ARG A 14 -2.56 20.60 31.70
C ARG A 14 -2.07 19.99 30.39
N CYS A 15 -3.03 19.59 29.56
CA CYS A 15 -2.79 19.18 28.20
C CYS A 15 -1.97 20.24 27.44
N GLN A 16 -0.88 19.82 26.80
CA GLN A 16 0.02 20.70 26.04
C GLN A 16 -0.50 21.07 24.64
N PHE A 17 -1.69 20.61 24.27
CA PHE A 17 -2.28 20.96 22.99
C PHE A 17 -2.71 22.43 22.95
N TYR A 18 -2.26 23.13 21.90
CA TYR A 18 -2.70 24.48 21.56
C TYR A 18 -3.65 24.44 20.37
N THR A 19 -4.79 25.11 20.52
CA THR A 19 -5.70 25.34 19.40
C THR A 19 -5.05 26.28 18.38
N PRO A 20 -5.50 26.27 17.10
CA PRO A 20 -5.05 27.23 16.09
C PRO A 20 -5.24 28.70 16.51
N SER A 21 -6.16 28.97 17.44
CA SER A 21 -6.40 30.28 18.04
C SER A 21 -5.40 30.67 19.14
N GLY A 22 -4.39 29.84 19.41
CA GLY A 22 -3.38 30.05 20.46
C GLY A 22 -3.84 29.70 21.88
N ARG A 23 -5.09 29.28 22.08
CA ARG A 23 -5.59 28.87 23.40
C ARG A 23 -5.14 27.45 23.74
N GLN A 24 -4.56 27.29 24.93
CA GLN A 24 -4.21 25.97 25.47
C GLN A 24 -5.47 25.23 25.93
N CYS A 25 -5.49 23.92 25.70
CA CYS A 25 -6.50 23.04 26.26
C CYS A 25 -6.55 23.13 27.79
N ARG A 26 -7.76 23.18 28.36
CA ARG A 26 -7.96 23.28 29.83
C ARG A 26 -8.02 21.93 30.54
N LEU A 27 -8.11 20.84 29.80
CA LEU A 27 -8.15 19.47 30.33
C LEU A 27 -6.78 19.04 30.86
N PHE A 28 -6.76 18.14 31.83
CA PHE A 28 -5.53 17.54 32.35
C PHE A 28 -4.97 16.49 31.39
N ALA A 29 -3.65 16.33 31.39
CA ALA A 29 -2.98 15.26 30.67
C ALA A 29 -3.39 13.89 31.24
N SER A 30 -3.69 12.95 30.36
CA SER A 30 -4.08 11.59 30.77
C SER A 30 -2.87 10.71 31.06
N ASP A 31 -1.78 10.90 30.30
CA ASP A 31 -0.52 10.15 30.47
C ASP A 31 0.68 11.10 30.58
N GLN A 32 1.68 10.69 31.37
CA GLN A 32 2.92 11.46 31.54
C GLN A 32 3.78 11.50 30.27
N ASN A 33 3.66 10.50 29.40
CA ASN A 33 4.48 10.39 28.19
C ASN A 33 3.96 11.27 27.04
N SER A 34 2.64 11.43 26.92
CA SER A 34 2.03 12.20 25.84
C SER A 34 1.78 13.66 26.23
N LEU A 35 1.61 13.96 27.53
CA LEU A 35 1.26 15.30 28.04
C LEU A 35 -0.02 15.87 27.37
N LEU A 36 -0.86 15.00 26.80
CA LEU A 36 -2.12 15.31 26.15
C LEU A 36 -3.28 14.74 26.94
N CYS A 37 -4.44 15.40 26.85
CA CYS A 37 -5.69 14.86 27.38
C CYS A 37 -6.20 13.72 26.48
N SER A 38 -7.02 12.82 27.03
CA SER A 38 -7.64 11.70 26.30
C SER A 38 -8.25 12.09 24.95
N HIS A 39 -8.90 13.26 24.87
CA HIS A 39 -9.47 13.78 23.63
C HIS A 39 -8.41 14.12 22.57
N HIS A 40 -7.37 14.88 22.94
CA HIS A 40 -6.31 15.24 21.99
C HIS A 40 -5.38 14.07 21.69
N LEU A 41 -5.22 13.14 22.62
CA LEU A 41 -4.51 11.89 22.40
C LEU A 41 -5.25 10.99 21.41
N ALA A 42 -6.58 10.95 21.46
CA ALA A 42 -7.37 10.25 20.44
C ALA A 42 -7.22 10.92 19.05
N ILE A 43 -7.22 12.25 18.99
CA ILE A 43 -7.00 13.01 17.74
C ILE A 43 -5.58 12.78 17.19
N GLU A 44 -4.57 12.75 18.06
CA GLU A 44 -3.19 12.48 17.66
C GLU A 44 -3.03 11.05 17.16
N LYS A 45 -3.58 10.06 17.85
CA LYS A 45 -3.62 8.67 17.35
C LYS A 45 -4.35 8.55 16.01
N GLN A 46 -5.40 9.34 15.79
CA GLN A 46 -6.11 9.41 14.51
C GLN A 46 -5.30 10.14 13.41
N LYS A 47 -4.36 11.01 13.80
CA LYS A 47 -3.37 11.59 12.88
C LYS A 47 -2.21 10.62 12.61
N ASP A 48 -1.78 9.81 13.55
CA ASP A 48 -0.70 8.85 13.32
C ASP A 48 -1.12 7.69 12.42
N THR A 49 -2.42 7.33 12.39
CA THR A 49 -2.97 6.46 11.35
C THR A 49 -2.99 7.11 9.95
N SER A 50 -2.53 8.35 9.79
CA SER A 50 -2.64 9.08 8.52
C SER A 50 -1.63 8.68 7.45
N ASN A 51 -0.52 8.01 7.79
CA ASN A 51 0.46 7.57 6.80
C ASN A 51 0.03 6.26 6.15
N VAL A 52 -0.96 6.39 5.25
CA VAL A 52 -1.51 5.29 4.46
C VAL A 52 -0.76 5.10 3.13
N TYR A 53 0.33 5.84 2.92
CA TYR A 53 1.03 5.89 1.63
C TYR A 53 1.70 4.56 1.27
N ALA A 54 2.51 4.01 2.18
CA ALA A 54 3.24 2.77 1.96
C ALA A 54 2.34 1.59 1.57
N PRO A 55 1.22 1.30 2.28
CA PRO A 55 0.31 0.23 1.86
C PRO A 55 -0.43 0.56 0.56
N LEU A 56 -0.72 1.83 0.27
CA LEU A 56 -1.48 2.23 -0.91
C LEU A 56 -0.69 2.12 -2.23
N ILE A 57 0.61 2.40 -2.20
CA ILE A 57 1.49 2.36 -3.37
C ILE A 57 2.14 0.97 -3.58
N ARG A 58 2.00 0.05 -2.62
CA ARG A 58 2.52 -1.31 -2.73
C ARG A 58 2.06 -1.98 -4.03
N ASN A 59 3.02 -2.48 -4.81
CA ASN A 59 2.79 -3.18 -6.08
C ASN A 59 2.06 -2.36 -7.17
N SER A 60 2.00 -1.03 -7.02
CA SER A 60 1.29 -0.15 -7.96
C SER A 60 2.11 0.32 -9.15
N GLN A 61 3.39 -0.07 -9.25
CA GLN A 61 4.31 0.32 -10.34
C GLN A 61 4.32 1.85 -10.60
N GLY A 62 4.24 2.66 -9.53
CA GLY A 62 4.21 4.11 -9.64
C GLY A 62 2.97 4.67 -10.36
N LEU A 63 1.88 3.90 -10.44
CA LEU A 63 0.62 4.25 -11.09
C LEU A 63 0.76 4.55 -12.59
N GLN A 64 1.80 4.02 -13.23
CA GLN A 64 2.08 4.22 -14.66
C GLN A 64 1.29 3.29 -15.58
N THR A 65 0.66 2.25 -15.02
CA THR A 65 -0.08 1.24 -15.76
C THR A 65 -1.49 1.09 -15.20
N ALA A 66 -2.44 0.67 -16.04
CA ALA A 66 -3.81 0.38 -15.61
C ALA A 66 -3.83 -0.70 -14.51
N GLN A 67 -2.96 -1.70 -14.62
CA GLN A 67 -2.80 -2.75 -13.62
C GLN A 67 -2.26 -2.20 -12.29
N GLY A 68 -1.24 -1.33 -12.34
CA GLY A 68 -0.68 -0.68 -11.17
C GLY A 68 -1.70 0.19 -10.43
N ILE A 69 -2.51 0.94 -11.17
CA ILE A 69 -3.64 1.71 -10.63
C ILE A 69 -4.68 0.79 -9.99
N ASN A 70 -5.01 -0.33 -10.63
CA ASN A 70 -5.96 -1.29 -10.08
C ASN A 70 -5.48 -1.94 -8.77
N TYR A 71 -4.18 -2.23 -8.63
CA TYR A 71 -3.61 -2.66 -7.36
C TYR A 71 -3.73 -1.58 -6.28
N SER A 72 -3.47 -0.32 -6.62
CA SER A 72 -3.63 0.79 -5.67
C SER A 72 -5.08 0.95 -5.21
N LEU A 73 -6.06 0.80 -6.12
CA LEU A 73 -7.48 0.80 -5.77
C LEU A 73 -7.88 -0.38 -4.88
N SER A 74 -7.33 -1.58 -5.14
CA SER A 74 -7.53 -2.75 -4.28
C SER A 74 -6.99 -2.49 -2.86
N ASN A 75 -5.79 -1.95 -2.73
CA ASN A 75 -5.21 -1.58 -1.44
C ASN A 75 -6.05 -0.49 -0.75
N LEU A 76 -6.53 0.50 -1.50
CA LEU A 76 -7.41 1.54 -0.97
C LEU A 76 -8.72 0.98 -0.41
N TYR A 77 -9.31 0.00 -1.10
CA TYR A 77 -10.50 -0.71 -0.62
C TYR A 77 -10.22 -1.42 0.71
N GLU A 78 -9.10 -2.14 0.83
CA GLU A 78 -8.73 -2.78 2.09
C GLU A 78 -8.57 -1.78 3.24
N LEU A 79 -7.92 -0.64 2.97
CA LEU A 79 -7.71 0.41 3.96
C LEU A 79 -9.02 1.03 4.42
N LEU A 80 -9.98 1.19 3.51
CA LEU A 80 -11.32 1.68 3.82
C LEU A 80 -12.09 0.65 4.65
N ALA A 81 -12.07 -0.62 4.24
CA ALA A 81 -12.74 -1.70 4.95
C ALA A 81 -12.22 -1.88 6.39
N LYS A 82 -10.92 -1.64 6.60
CA LYS A 82 -10.26 -1.69 7.92
C LYS A 82 -10.41 -0.39 8.73
N ASN A 83 -11.12 0.63 8.23
CA ASN A 83 -11.26 1.96 8.84
C ASN A 83 -9.92 2.70 9.09
N HIS A 84 -8.87 2.38 8.32
CA HIS A 84 -7.58 3.07 8.39
C HIS A 84 -7.55 4.37 7.60
N ILE A 85 -8.52 4.59 6.71
CA ILE A 85 -8.69 5.83 5.95
C ILE A 85 -10.14 6.29 6.01
N SER A 86 -10.37 7.61 6.05
CA SER A 86 -11.72 8.14 6.04
C SER A 86 -12.36 7.98 4.64
N PRO A 87 -13.68 7.75 4.54
CA PRO A 87 -14.38 7.62 3.26
C PRO A 87 -14.15 8.82 2.34
N ARG A 88 -14.11 10.04 2.91
CA ARG A 88 -13.82 11.27 2.15
C ARG A 88 -12.44 11.26 1.52
N ARG A 89 -11.40 10.85 2.27
CA ARG A 89 -10.03 10.73 1.73
C ARG A 89 -9.97 9.66 0.64
N ALA A 90 -10.63 8.53 0.87
CA ALA A 90 -10.66 7.44 -0.10
C ALA A 90 -11.37 7.83 -1.40
N ALA A 91 -12.50 8.55 -1.32
CA ALA A 91 -13.20 9.05 -2.51
C ALA A 91 -12.31 9.96 -3.38
N VAL A 92 -11.54 10.85 -2.74
CA VAL A 92 -10.58 11.72 -3.44
C VAL A 92 -9.47 10.89 -4.12
N LEU A 93 -8.91 9.90 -3.42
CA LEU A 93 -7.88 9.03 -4.00
C LEU A 93 -8.42 8.18 -5.16
N ALA A 94 -9.64 7.66 -5.05
CA ALA A 94 -10.29 6.93 -6.12
C ALA A 94 -10.54 7.82 -7.35
N TYR A 95 -10.96 9.08 -7.13
CA TYR A 95 -11.09 10.06 -8.19
C TYR A 95 -9.76 10.36 -8.88
N ILE A 96 -8.67 10.55 -8.13
CA ILE A 96 -7.33 10.74 -8.70
C ILE A 96 -6.93 9.53 -9.56
N ASN A 97 -7.12 8.31 -9.07
CA ASN A 97 -6.87 7.10 -9.86
C ASN A 97 -7.70 7.07 -11.16
N SER A 98 -8.96 7.53 -11.13
CA SER A 98 -9.79 7.64 -12.33
C SER A 98 -9.26 8.66 -13.34
N LEU A 99 -8.64 9.76 -12.86
CA LEU A 99 -7.97 10.74 -13.72
C LEU A 99 -6.71 10.14 -14.36
N LEU A 100 -5.91 9.40 -13.59
CA LEU A 100 -4.72 8.72 -14.11
C LEU A 100 -5.05 7.68 -15.18
N LEU A 101 -6.15 6.93 -15.01
CA LEU A 101 -6.60 5.97 -16.04
C LEU A 101 -6.93 6.66 -17.37
N ARG A 102 -7.45 7.90 -17.34
CA ARG A 102 -7.79 8.65 -18.56
C ARG A 102 -6.58 9.18 -19.30
N THR A 103 -5.42 9.31 -18.63
CA THR A 103 -4.19 9.77 -19.26
C THR A 103 -3.38 8.64 -19.89
N LEU A 104 -3.65 7.37 -19.54
CA LEU A 104 -2.89 6.23 -20.05
C LEU A 104 -2.85 6.15 -21.59
N PRO A 105 -3.95 6.34 -22.34
CA PRO A 105 -3.87 6.30 -23.81
C PRO A 105 -2.98 7.39 -24.42
N ALA A 106 -2.94 8.57 -23.79
CA ALA A 106 -2.05 9.65 -24.22
C ALA A 106 -0.58 9.30 -23.92
N ILE A 107 -0.31 8.72 -22.74
CA ILE A 107 1.02 8.22 -22.38
C ILE A 107 1.47 7.11 -23.34
N ASP A 108 0.57 6.18 -23.71
CA ASP A 108 0.87 5.11 -24.66
C ASP A 108 1.19 5.67 -26.06
N ALA A 109 0.48 6.72 -26.50
CA ALA A 109 0.76 7.42 -27.75
C ALA A 109 2.12 8.16 -27.70
N ASP A 110 2.42 8.84 -26.60
CA ASP A 110 3.72 9.51 -26.38
C ASP A 110 4.87 8.50 -26.40
N ASN A 111 4.70 7.36 -25.72
CA ASN A 111 5.66 6.26 -25.72
C ASN A 111 5.87 5.69 -27.13
N ALA A 112 4.79 5.48 -27.90
CA ALA A 112 4.87 5.03 -29.29
C ALA A 112 5.55 6.06 -30.22
N ALA A 113 5.41 7.35 -29.91
CA ALA A 113 6.09 8.45 -30.59
C ALA A 113 7.55 8.66 -30.12
N GLY A 114 8.01 7.90 -29.11
CA GLY A 114 9.34 8.05 -28.51
C GLY A 114 9.49 9.28 -27.62
N ILE A 115 8.39 9.95 -27.26
CA ILE A 115 8.36 11.09 -26.36
C ILE A 115 8.40 10.53 -24.93
N THR A 116 9.60 10.31 -24.41
CA THR A 116 9.78 9.90 -23.01
C THR A 116 10.07 11.12 -22.16
N TYR A 117 9.37 11.23 -21.02
CA TYR A 117 9.80 12.15 -19.98
C TYR A 117 11.20 11.71 -19.51
N PRO A 118 12.20 12.60 -19.48
CA PRO A 118 13.48 12.26 -18.88
C PRO A 118 13.21 11.90 -17.43
N ALA A 119 13.38 10.62 -17.08
CA ALA A 119 13.26 10.17 -15.71
C ALA A 119 14.23 11.03 -14.88
N SER A 120 13.68 11.88 -14.01
CA SER A 120 14.46 12.56 -12.99
C SER A 120 15.36 11.51 -12.34
N PRO A 121 16.70 11.69 -12.33
CA PRO A 121 17.58 10.65 -11.84
C PRO A 121 17.21 10.38 -10.38
N LEU A 122 16.72 9.17 -10.13
CA LEU A 122 16.46 8.66 -8.81
C LEU A 122 17.74 8.88 -7.99
N LEU A 123 17.63 9.64 -6.91
CA LEU A 123 18.69 9.76 -5.91
C LEU A 123 19.02 8.34 -5.43
N ASN A 124 20.10 7.78 -5.96
CA ASN A 124 20.73 6.59 -5.46
C ASN A 124 21.33 6.91 -4.09
N VAL A 125 20.50 6.94 -3.04
CA VAL A 125 20.97 6.81 -1.66
C VAL A 125 21.30 5.34 -1.49
N SER A 126 22.48 4.99 -1.99
CA SER A 126 23.15 3.73 -1.72
C SER A 126 23.48 3.67 -0.24
N THR A 127 22.58 3.15 0.60
CA THR A 127 22.92 2.63 1.92
C THR A 127 23.81 1.41 1.74
N LYS A 128 25.12 1.65 1.58
CA LYS A 128 26.16 0.65 1.79
C LYS A 128 26.37 0.50 3.30
N ASN A 129 25.61 -0.39 3.92
CA ASN A 129 25.93 -0.90 5.24
C ASN A 129 26.00 -2.43 5.14
N GLU A 130 27.15 -2.96 4.74
CA GLU A 130 27.52 -4.32 5.09
C GLU A 130 29.04 -4.34 5.30
N ALA A 131 29.43 -4.13 6.55
CA ALA A 131 30.70 -4.56 7.08
C ALA A 131 30.47 -5.97 7.62
N THR A 132 30.86 -6.98 6.85
CA THR A 132 31.18 -8.30 7.39
C THR A 132 32.51 -8.72 6.80
N ASP A 133 33.52 -8.53 7.64
CA ASP A 133 34.85 -9.09 7.61
C ASP A 133 34.77 -10.60 7.34
N SER A 134 35.53 -11.09 6.36
CA SER A 134 35.66 -12.52 6.08
C SER A 134 37.12 -12.78 5.73
N VAL A 135 37.82 -13.31 6.73
CA VAL A 135 39.21 -13.72 6.71
C VAL A 135 39.36 -14.98 5.86
N GLU A 136 40.51 -15.06 5.22
CA GLU A 136 41.05 -16.07 4.32
C GLU A 136 40.99 -17.51 4.87
N ASP A 137 40.87 -18.50 3.97
CA ASP A 137 41.98 -19.41 3.62
C ASP A 137 41.55 -20.86 3.28
N SER A 138 42.28 -21.42 2.31
CA SER A 138 42.72 -22.82 2.19
C SER A 138 41.97 -23.87 1.32
N ASN A 139 42.64 -24.21 0.21
CA ASN A 139 42.94 -25.54 -0.40
C ASN A 139 41.93 -26.17 -1.39
N LEU A 140 42.23 -26.28 -2.70
CA LEU A 140 43.15 -27.20 -3.44
C LEU A 140 42.65 -28.67 -3.60
N VAL A 141 41.93 -28.95 -4.71
CA VAL A 141 42.22 -29.87 -5.88
C VAL A 141 42.64 -31.35 -5.58
N PRO A 142 42.52 -32.41 -6.45
CA PRO A 142 41.96 -32.58 -7.83
C PRO A 142 41.05 -33.83 -8.09
N GLY A 143 40.34 -33.82 -9.24
CA GLY A 143 40.51 -34.81 -10.32
C GLY A 143 39.71 -36.12 -10.30
N SER A 144 38.86 -36.34 -11.31
CA SER A 144 39.02 -37.44 -12.29
C SER A 144 37.90 -37.44 -13.34
N ASP A 145 38.31 -37.84 -14.53
CA ASP A 145 37.66 -37.76 -15.84
C ASP A 145 36.34 -38.54 -15.98
N SER A 146 35.44 -38.06 -16.84
CA SER A 146 35.02 -38.75 -18.09
C SER A 146 33.76 -38.11 -18.70
N LEU A 147 33.90 -37.62 -19.93
CA LEU A 147 32.83 -37.39 -20.94
C LEU A 147 32.60 -38.70 -21.73
N PRO A 148 31.71 -38.79 -22.74
CA PRO A 148 30.44 -38.10 -23.00
C PRO A 148 29.32 -39.11 -23.36
N GLN A 149 28.04 -38.71 -23.40
CA GLN A 149 27.14 -39.20 -24.47
C GLN A 149 25.88 -38.35 -24.64
N SER A 150 25.51 -38.28 -25.92
CA SER A 150 24.59 -37.39 -26.58
C SER A 150 23.16 -37.93 -26.70
N SER A 151 22.26 -36.98 -26.99
CA SER A 151 20.96 -37.07 -27.67
C SER A 151 19.70 -37.20 -26.79
N PRO A 152 18.76 -36.25 -26.93
CA PRO A 152 17.37 -36.40 -26.52
C PRO A 152 16.54 -36.92 -27.70
N ASP A 153 15.57 -37.80 -27.45
CA ASP A 153 14.38 -37.88 -28.30
C ASP A 153 13.16 -38.38 -27.52
N GLU A 154 12.14 -37.52 -27.58
CA GLU A 154 10.72 -37.81 -27.83
C GLU A 154 9.89 -38.68 -26.85
N THR A 155 8.90 -37.97 -26.28
CA THR A 155 7.48 -38.33 -26.30
C THR A 155 6.98 -39.45 -25.39
N SER A 156 6.38 -39.05 -24.27
CA SER A 156 5.15 -39.72 -23.82
C SER A 156 4.20 -38.78 -23.06
N THR A 157 3.12 -38.47 -23.75
CA THR A 157 1.86 -37.87 -23.30
C THR A 157 1.36 -38.46 -21.98
N GLN A 158 1.20 -37.63 -20.95
CA GLN A 158 0.23 -37.87 -19.89
C GLN A 158 -0.72 -36.68 -19.74
N LYS A 159 -1.94 -36.96 -20.18
CA LYS A 159 -3.14 -36.15 -20.18
C LYS A 159 -3.62 -35.98 -18.74
N ILE A 160 -3.31 -34.86 -18.11
CA ILE A 160 -3.92 -34.45 -16.84
C ILE A 160 -5.06 -33.48 -17.15
N LYS A 161 -6.28 -33.93 -16.85
CA LYS A 161 -7.53 -33.18 -16.91
C LYS A 161 -7.61 -32.27 -15.66
N PRO A 162 -7.84 -30.97 -15.80
CA PRO A 162 -8.44 -30.18 -14.72
C PRO A 162 -9.89 -29.89 -15.09
N ASP A 163 -10.80 -30.36 -14.24
CA ASP A 163 -12.21 -29.96 -14.25
C ASP A 163 -12.29 -28.44 -14.05
N SER A 164 -12.79 -27.71 -15.07
CA SER A 164 -13.02 -26.28 -14.96
C SER A 164 -14.38 -26.01 -14.34
N ALA A 165 -14.33 -25.20 -13.31
CA ALA A 165 -15.43 -24.64 -12.55
C ALA A 165 -16.52 -23.96 -13.42
N SER A 166 -17.74 -24.00 -12.89
CA SER A 166 -18.93 -23.28 -13.32
C SER A 166 -18.66 -21.83 -13.70
N ALA A 167 -18.86 -21.50 -14.97
CA ALA A 167 -18.97 -20.13 -15.44
C ALA A 167 -20.41 -19.62 -15.20
N SER A 168 -20.62 -18.79 -14.17
CA SER A 168 -21.85 -17.98 -14.06
C SER A 168 -21.68 -16.72 -14.91
N HIS A 169 -22.05 -16.80 -16.19
CA HIS A 169 -22.16 -15.64 -17.07
C HIS A 169 -23.36 -14.79 -16.63
N ASN A 170 -23.10 -13.66 -15.99
CA ASN A 170 -24.07 -12.57 -15.88
C ASN A 170 -24.19 -11.93 -17.27
N THR A 171 -25.14 -12.43 -18.05
CA THR A 171 -25.49 -11.88 -19.35
C THR A 171 -26.34 -10.65 -19.11
N TRP A 172 -25.77 -9.47 -19.33
CA TRP A 172 -26.52 -8.21 -19.35
C TRP A 172 -27.36 -8.20 -20.63
N ASP A 173 -28.69 -8.31 -20.50
CA ASP A 173 -29.64 -8.27 -21.61
C ASP A 173 -29.96 -6.80 -21.95
N PRO A 174 -29.56 -6.30 -23.13
CA PRO A 174 -29.83 -4.92 -23.56
C PRO A 174 -31.31 -4.66 -23.89
N SER A 175 -32.18 -5.67 -23.76
CA SER A 175 -33.61 -5.56 -24.05
C SER A 175 -34.46 -5.10 -22.86
N ILE A 176 -33.87 -4.93 -21.66
CA ILE A 176 -34.58 -4.46 -20.47
C ILE A 176 -34.63 -2.93 -20.47
N PRO A 177 -35.79 -2.29 -20.66
CA PRO A 177 -35.90 -0.83 -20.57
C PRO A 177 -35.66 -0.36 -19.14
N GLU A 178 -34.86 0.69 -18.99
CA GLU A 178 -34.57 1.33 -17.70
C GLU A 178 -35.88 1.75 -16.99
N PRO A 179 -36.00 1.51 -15.67
CA PRO A 179 -37.18 1.93 -14.92
C PRO A 179 -37.25 3.46 -14.85
N ASP A 180 -38.34 4.01 -15.41
CA ASP A 180 -38.62 5.45 -15.43
C ASP A 180 -38.75 6.00 -14.00
N PRO A 181 -37.89 6.95 -13.57
CA PRO A 181 -37.88 7.48 -12.20
C PRO A 181 -39.13 8.30 -11.84
N ARG A 182 -40.05 8.54 -12.78
CA ARG A 182 -41.27 9.33 -12.52
C ARG A 182 -42.49 8.51 -12.12
N LYS A 183 -42.43 7.17 -12.18
CA LYS A 183 -43.56 6.33 -11.75
C LYS A 183 -43.41 5.96 -10.27
N LYS A 184 -44.25 6.56 -9.42
CA LYS A 184 -44.46 6.05 -8.05
C LYS A 184 -45.14 4.68 -8.13
N PRO A 185 -44.68 3.69 -7.36
CA PRO A 185 -45.39 2.42 -7.24
C PRO A 185 -46.73 2.64 -6.55
N SER A 186 -47.76 1.97 -7.08
CA SER A 186 -49.13 1.98 -6.55
C SER A 186 -49.33 0.90 -5.49
#